data_AF-A0A5S6Q5P1-F1
#
_entry.id   AF-A0A5S6Q5P1-F1
#
_cell.length_a   1.000
_cell.length_b   1.000
_cell.length_c   1.000
_cell.angle_alpha   90.00
_cell.angle_beta   90.00
_cell.angle_gamma   90.00
#
_symmetry.space_group_name_H-M   'P 1'
#
loop_
_entity.id
_entity.type
_entity.pdbx_description
1 polymer ?
#
loop_
_entity_poly.entity_id
_entity_poly.type
_entity_poly.pdbx_seq_one_letter_code
_entity_poly.pdbx_strand_id
1 'polypeptide(L)'
;MGQCQREASDIATVMNWINNGSWPAQCPQGGSAELHLLWKQREYLKICDGLLCRVNPARSWKPELVRVVVPPKMRTTVLEMLHDKAASGHFGSKRTMERARWRLYWPGMKKDIILWCRRCHRCGARKCKKSKAPIICIEAGYPLQRVGIDFLGPFPQSEDGKRYVLVISDYFTKWTEAYACRTMEAEATAELLMSRFLPSSVPLILFILIKVERSRPA
;
A
#
# COMPACT_ATOMS: atom_id res chain seq x y z
N MET A 1 13.97 11.67 -29.54
CA MET A 1 14.27 10.29 -29.09
C MET A 1 15.33 9.62 -29.97
N GLY A 2 15.17 9.58 -31.30
CA GLY A 2 16.16 8.98 -32.21
C GLY A 2 17.55 9.63 -32.19
N GLN A 3 17.63 10.98 -32.14
CA GLN A 3 18.91 11.68 -31.98
C GLN A 3 19.60 11.31 -30.65
N CYS A 4 18.87 11.29 -29.54
CA CYS A 4 19.43 10.91 -28.23
C CYS A 4 19.87 9.44 -28.14
N GLN A 5 19.27 8.52 -28.92
CA GLN A 5 19.75 7.13 -29.03
C GLN A 5 21.08 7.04 -29.78
N ARG A 6 21.26 7.87 -30.82
CA ARG A 6 22.50 7.93 -31.60
C ARG A 6 23.67 8.59 -30.85
N GLU A 7 23.37 9.48 -29.90
CA GLU A 7 24.39 10.12 -29.04
C GLU A 7 24.79 9.31 -27.80
N ALA A 8 24.00 8.29 -27.42
CA ALA A 8 24.27 7.50 -26.23
C ALA A 8 25.25 6.38 -26.57
N SER A 9 26.45 6.38 -25.95
CA SER A 9 27.55 5.48 -26.32
C SER A 9 27.14 4.01 -26.45
N ASP A 10 26.43 3.47 -25.45
CA ASP A 10 26.11 2.04 -25.40
C ASP A 10 24.98 1.66 -26.37
N ILE A 11 23.94 2.50 -26.44
CA ILE A 11 22.80 2.29 -27.35
C ILE A 11 23.24 2.46 -28.79
N ALA A 12 24.04 3.48 -29.10
CA ALA A 12 24.61 3.71 -30.42
C ALA A 12 25.52 2.55 -30.85
N THR A 13 26.36 2.05 -29.93
CA THR A 13 27.19 0.87 -30.17
C THR A 13 26.33 -0.35 -30.54
N VAL A 14 25.27 -0.61 -29.78
CA VAL A 14 24.33 -1.70 -30.06
C VAL A 14 23.62 -1.50 -31.40
N MET A 15 23.18 -0.28 -31.72
CA MET A 15 22.56 0.01 -33.01
C MET A 15 23.52 -0.22 -34.18
N ASN A 16 24.80 0.14 -34.02
CA ASN A 16 25.83 -0.13 -35.03
C ASN A 16 26.04 -1.63 -35.24
N TRP A 17 26.08 -2.44 -34.16
CA TRP A 17 26.17 -3.90 -34.29
C TRP A 17 24.97 -4.50 -35.01
N ILE A 18 23.76 -4.01 -34.76
CA ILE A 18 22.55 -4.49 -35.44
C ILE A 18 22.58 -4.11 -36.93
N ASN A 19 22.89 -2.87 -37.26
CA ASN A 19 22.94 -2.39 -38.64
C ASN A 19 24.00 -3.12 -39.48
N ASN A 20 25.16 -3.40 -38.88
CA ASN A 20 26.29 -4.03 -39.58
C ASN A 20 26.27 -5.56 -39.48
N GLY A 21 25.29 -6.16 -38.78
CA GLY A 21 25.27 -7.60 -38.50
C GLY A 21 26.47 -8.10 -37.68
N SER A 22 27.14 -7.21 -36.95
CA SER A 22 28.46 -7.42 -36.37
C SER A 22 28.41 -7.62 -34.84
N TRP A 23 27.43 -8.40 -34.35
CA TRP A 23 27.35 -8.70 -32.92
C TRP A 23 28.62 -9.44 -32.45
N PRO A 24 29.29 -9.00 -31.37
CA PRO A 24 30.47 -9.69 -30.88
C PRO A 24 30.10 -11.06 -30.32
N ALA A 25 30.89 -12.08 -30.65
CA ALA A 25 30.68 -13.47 -30.23
C ALA A 25 30.73 -13.64 -28.70
N GLN A 26 31.53 -12.82 -28.03
CA GLN A 26 31.63 -12.76 -26.57
C GLN A 26 31.18 -11.38 -26.08
N CYS A 27 30.71 -11.33 -24.82
CA CYS A 27 30.39 -10.07 -24.19
C CYS A 27 31.66 -9.21 -24.07
N PRO A 28 31.66 -7.94 -24.49
CA PRO A 28 32.83 -7.07 -24.36
C PRO A 28 33.27 -6.97 -22.90
N GLN A 29 34.56 -7.16 -22.59
CA GLN A 29 35.03 -7.21 -21.19
C GLN A 29 35.16 -5.82 -20.52
N GLY A 30 35.33 -4.75 -21.31
CA GLY A 30 35.42 -3.36 -20.84
C GLY A 30 34.11 -2.56 -20.99
N GLY A 31 32.99 -3.23 -21.25
CA GLY A 31 31.71 -2.57 -21.46
C GLY A 31 31.07 -2.07 -20.16
N SER A 32 30.15 -1.12 -20.29
CA SER A 32 29.30 -0.72 -19.18
C SER A 32 28.36 -1.88 -18.77
N ALA A 33 27.85 -1.83 -17.53
CA ALA A 33 26.83 -2.77 -17.09
C ALA A 33 25.56 -2.73 -17.97
N GLU A 34 25.22 -1.56 -18.53
CA GLU A 34 24.10 -1.41 -19.44
C GLU A 34 24.37 -2.13 -20.77
N LEU A 35 25.56 -1.94 -21.35
CA LEU A 35 25.98 -2.60 -22.57
C LEU A 35 25.96 -4.13 -22.42
N HIS A 36 26.46 -4.65 -21.29
CA HIS A 36 26.42 -6.09 -20.99
C HIS A 36 24.98 -6.62 -20.92
N LEU A 37 24.06 -5.87 -20.32
CA LEU A 37 22.65 -6.27 -20.21
C LEU A 37 21.93 -6.22 -21.56
N LEU A 38 22.28 -5.27 -22.42
CA LEU A 38 21.79 -5.20 -23.80
C LEU A 38 22.35 -6.34 -24.65
N TRP A 39 23.65 -6.64 -24.56
CA TRP A 39 24.27 -7.77 -25.27
C TRP A 39 23.66 -9.12 -24.88
N LYS A 40 23.37 -9.33 -23.59
CA LYS A 40 22.66 -10.51 -23.10
C LYS A 40 21.24 -10.65 -23.68
N GLN A 41 20.65 -9.56 -24.16
CA GLN A 41 19.30 -9.52 -24.73
C GLN A 41 19.31 -9.33 -26.25
N ARG A 42 20.44 -9.51 -26.92
CA ARG A 42 20.62 -9.25 -28.36
C ARG A 42 19.53 -9.87 -29.26
N GLU A 43 19.05 -11.06 -28.93
CA GLU A 43 17.98 -11.76 -29.68
C GLU A 43 16.64 -11.03 -29.66
N TYR A 44 16.42 -10.20 -28.64
CA TYR A 44 15.20 -9.41 -28.46
C TYR A 44 15.37 -7.96 -28.89
N LEU A 45 16.54 -7.55 -29.41
CA LEU A 45 16.81 -6.18 -29.80
C LEU A 45 16.76 -6.03 -31.32
N LYS A 46 15.96 -5.07 -31.79
CA LYS A 46 15.77 -4.78 -33.20
C LYS A 46 15.70 -3.27 -33.41
N ILE A 47 16.00 -2.82 -34.63
CA ILE A 47 15.76 -1.44 -35.03
C ILE A 47 14.38 -1.37 -35.66
N CYS A 48 13.50 -0.52 -35.12
CA CYS A 48 12.16 -0.25 -35.65
C CYS A 48 12.06 1.25 -35.91
N ASP A 49 11.77 1.66 -37.14
CA ASP A 49 11.67 3.08 -37.54
C ASP A 49 12.88 3.94 -37.12
N GLY A 50 14.09 3.36 -37.24
CA GLY A 50 15.34 4.01 -36.86
C GLY A 50 15.55 4.15 -35.34
N LEU A 51 14.75 3.49 -34.52
CA LEU A 51 14.89 3.44 -33.06
C LEU A 51 15.31 2.05 -32.57
N LEU A 52 16.18 1.99 -31.56
CA LEU A 52 16.44 0.73 -30.87
C LEU A 52 15.21 0.34 -30.04
N CYS A 53 14.68 -0.83 -30.32
CA CYS A 53 13.51 -1.41 -29.69
C CYS A 53 13.83 -2.80 -29.12
N ARG A 54 13.22 -3.11 -27.97
CA ARG A 54 13.13 -4.45 -27.43
C ARG A 54 11.81 -5.08 -27.85
N VAL A 55 11.91 -6.15 -28.64
CA VAL A 55 10.78 -6.89 -29.21
C VAL A 55 10.67 -8.24 -28.52
N ASN A 56 9.54 -8.47 -27.87
CA ASN A 56 9.18 -9.77 -27.32
C ASN A 56 8.22 -10.46 -28.29
N PRO A 57 8.58 -11.63 -28.85
CA PRO A 57 7.77 -12.28 -29.87
C PRO A 57 6.38 -12.66 -29.34
N ALA A 58 5.41 -12.70 -30.25
CA ALA A 58 4.07 -13.17 -29.95
C ALA A 58 4.08 -14.63 -29.46
N ARG A 59 3.14 -14.94 -28.58
CA ARG A 59 2.83 -16.28 -28.08
C ARG A 59 1.33 -16.52 -28.21
N SER A 60 0.87 -17.77 -28.14
CA SER A 60 -0.54 -18.14 -28.32
C SER A 60 -1.53 -17.33 -27.46
N TRP A 61 -1.10 -16.85 -26.29
CA TRP A 61 -1.90 -16.08 -25.31
C TRP A 61 -1.45 -14.62 -25.16
N LYS A 62 -0.49 -14.15 -25.97
CA LYS A 62 0.08 -12.81 -25.79
C LYS A 62 0.58 -12.22 -27.11
N PRO A 63 0.10 -11.02 -27.51
CA PRO A 63 0.59 -10.38 -28.72
C PRO A 63 2.08 -10.01 -28.61
N GLU A 64 2.70 -9.76 -29.75
CA GLU A 64 4.04 -9.19 -29.81
C GLU A 64 4.08 -7.88 -29.03
N LEU A 65 5.17 -7.67 -28.29
CA LEU A 65 5.36 -6.48 -27.49
C LEU A 65 6.64 -5.76 -27.88
N VAL A 66 6.48 -4.62 -28.55
CA VAL A 66 7.57 -3.73 -28.97
C VAL A 66 7.72 -2.59 -27.95
N ARG A 67 8.94 -2.39 -27.46
CA ARG A 67 9.24 -1.36 -26.44
C ARG A 67 10.47 -0.57 -26.84
N VAL A 68 10.36 0.75 -26.89
CA VAL A 68 11.48 1.62 -27.23
C VAL A 68 12.51 1.60 -26.10
N VAL A 69 13.78 1.43 -26.45
CA VAL A 69 14.89 1.49 -25.49
C VAL A 69 15.18 2.95 -25.16
N VAL A 70 14.96 3.37 -23.92
CA VAL A 70 15.08 4.78 -23.52
C VAL A 70 16.55 5.13 -23.20
N PRO A 71 17.15 6.14 -23.89
CA PRO A 71 18.49 6.62 -23.58
C PRO A 71 18.61 7.18 -22.17
N PRO A 72 19.78 7.04 -21.52
CA PRO A 72 20.03 7.60 -20.18
C PRO A 72 19.59 9.06 -20.03
N LYS A 73 19.93 9.92 -21.01
CA LYS A 73 19.57 11.35 -21.02
C LYS A 73 18.06 11.62 -20.95
N MET A 74 17.22 10.69 -21.42
CA MET A 74 15.76 10.86 -21.47
C MET A 74 15.03 10.18 -20.30
N ARG A 75 15.71 9.35 -19.50
CA ARG A 75 15.07 8.58 -18.42
C ARG A 75 14.40 9.48 -17.39
N THR A 76 15.05 10.57 -17.00
CA THR A 76 14.51 11.56 -16.06
C THR A 76 13.20 12.14 -16.57
N THR A 77 13.19 12.66 -17.81
CA THR A 77 11.99 13.22 -18.44
C THR A 77 10.87 12.19 -18.55
N VAL A 78 11.20 10.94 -18.87
CA VAL A 78 10.23 9.84 -18.92
C VAL A 78 9.64 9.56 -17.53
N LEU A 79 10.45 9.53 -16.48
CA LEU A 79 10.00 9.32 -15.10
C LEU A 79 9.10 10.46 -14.61
N GLU A 80 9.45 11.71 -14.92
CA GLU A 80 8.62 12.89 -14.65
C GLU A 80 7.26 12.80 -15.36
N MET A 81 7.26 12.40 -16.63
CA MET A 81 6.01 12.19 -17.38
C MET A 81 5.14 11.10 -16.77
N LEU A 82 5.76 10.00 -16.31
CA LEU A 82 5.05 8.84 -15.77
C LEU A 82 4.54 9.05 -14.33
N HIS A 83 5.16 9.92 -13.54
CA HIS A 83 4.86 10.08 -12.12
C HIS A 83 4.44 11.52 -11.73
N ASP A 84 5.17 12.54 -12.17
CA ASP A 84 5.08 13.90 -11.61
C ASP A 84 4.03 14.79 -12.29
N LYS A 85 3.70 14.52 -13.56
CA LYS A 85 2.63 15.26 -14.25
C LYS A 85 1.28 15.08 -13.57
N ALA A 86 0.45 16.12 -13.56
CA ALA A 86 -0.88 16.10 -12.95
C ALA A 86 -1.75 14.94 -13.48
N ALA A 87 -1.72 14.69 -14.79
CA ALA A 87 -2.42 13.57 -15.44
C ALA A 87 -1.92 12.18 -14.99
N SER A 88 -0.72 12.11 -14.40
CA SER A 88 -0.10 10.89 -13.90
C SER A 88 -0.43 10.60 -12.44
N GLY A 89 -1.09 11.52 -11.73
CA GLY A 89 -1.73 11.28 -10.43
C GLY A 89 -0.78 10.84 -9.30
N HIS A 90 0.54 10.94 -9.48
CA HIS A 90 1.55 10.42 -8.54
C HIS A 90 1.33 8.96 -8.16
N PHE A 91 1.00 8.11 -9.14
CA PHE A 91 0.79 6.69 -8.87
C PHE A 91 2.01 6.04 -8.22
N GLY A 92 1.73 5.04 -7.36
CA GLY A 92 2.78 4.21 -6.76
C GLY A 92 3.54 3.40 -7.80
N SER A 93 4.75 2.97 -7.44
CA SER A 93 5.73 2.34 -8.34
C SER A 93 5.18 1.18 -9.18
N LYS A 94 4.28 0.35 -8.63
CA LYS A 94 3.63 -0.75 -9.37
C LYS A 94 2.83 -0.24 -10.57
N ARG A 95 1.95 0.74 -10.37
CA ARG A 95 1.08 1.28 -11.43
C ARG A 95 1.86 2.16 -12.41
N THR A 96 2.89 2.86 -11.94
CA THR A 96 3.85 3.58 -12.80
C THR A 96 4.60 2.61 -13.72
N MET A 97 5.05 1.47 -13.19
CA MET A 97 5.69 0.41 -13.99
C MET A 97 4.72 -0.22 -14.99
N GLU A 98 3.46 -0.45 -14.61
CA GLU A 98 2.44 -0.98 -15.52
C GLU A 98 2.16 -0.06 -16.72
N ARG A 99 2.26 1.26 -16.53
CA ARG A 99 2.16 2.23 -17.64
C ARG A 99 3.41 2.20 -18.53
N ALA A 100 4.59 2.16 -17.93
CA ALA A 100 5.85 2.17 -18.67
C ALA A 100 6.08 0.89 -19.48
N ARG A 101 5.78 -0.28 -18.89
CA ARG A 101 6.19 -1.59 -19.40
C ARG A 101 5.69 -1.95 -20.79
N TRP A 102 4.65 -1.27 -21.27
CA TRP A 102 4.04 -1.55 -22.57
C TRP A 102 4.72 -0.82 -23.73
N ARG A 103 5.41 0.29 -23.48
CA ARG A 103 5.98 1.15 -24.52
C ARG A 103 7.47 1.39 -24.36
N LEU A 104 7.99 1.25 -23.15
CA LEU A 104 9.33 1.68 -22.78
C LEU A 104 10.12 0.54 -22.16
N TYR A 105 11.43 0.59 -22.35
CA TYR A 105 12.37 -0.34 -21.75
C TYR A 105 13.73 0.33 -21.53
N TRP A 106 14.38 0.01 -20.41
CA TRP A 106 15.83 0.15 -20.25
C TRP A 106 16.31 -0.81 -19.16
N PRO A 107 17.58 -1.23 -19.18
CA PRO A 107 18.15 -2.01 -18.08
C PRO A 107 18.03 -1.25 -16.75
N GLY A 108 17.45 -1.89 -15.73
CA GLY A 108 17.26 -1.24 -14.42
C GLY A 108 15.95 -0.46 -14.25
N MET A 109 15.11 -0.31 -15.29
CA MET A 109 13.86 0.48 -15.25
C MET A 109 12.98 0.29 -14.01
N LYS A 110 12.81 -0.95 -13.54
CA LYS A 110 12.03 -1.24 -12.33
C LYS A 110 12.65 -0.57 -11.08
N LYS A 111 13.97 -0.65 -10.93
CA LYS A 111 14.69 -0.05 -9.79
C LYS A 111 14.57 1.47 -9.83
N ASP A 112 14.74 2.07 -11.01
CA ASP A 112 14.66 3.51 -11.20
C ASP A 112 13.26 4.05 -10.89
N ILE A 113 12.20 3.40 -11.39
CA ILE A 113 10.81 3.77 -11.10
C ILE A 113 10.51 3.69 -9.59
N ILE A 114 10.97 2.63 -8.91
CA ILE A 114 10.80 2.47 -7.46
C ILE A 114 11.49 3.60 -6.72
N LEU A 115 12.74 3.90 -7.08
CA LEU A 115 13.53 4.96 -6.45
C LEU A 115 12.92 6.33 -6.69
N TRP A 116 12.45 6.62 -7.90
CA TRP A 116 11.79 7.86 -8.27
C TRP A 116 10.53 8.11 -7.44
N CYS A 117 9.62 7.13 -7.41
CA CYS A 117 8.38 7.23 -6.63
C CYS A 117 8.66 7.34 -5.12
N ARG A 118 9.76 6.74 -4.64
CA ARG A 118 10.17 6.83 -3.22
C ARG A 118 10.74 8.21 -2.88
N ARG A 119 11.45 8.85 -3.80
CA ARG A 119 12.04 10.20 -3.63
C ARG A 119 11.04 11.33 -3.79
N CYS A 120 9.86 11.07 -4.34
CA CYS A 120 8.82 12.09 -4.51
C CYS A 120 8.38 12.69 -3.16
N HIS A 121 8.73 13.96 -2.93
CA HIS A 121 8.42 14.70 -1.70
C HIS A 121 6.90 14.77 -1.46
N ARG A 122 6.10 15.06 -2.49
CA ARG A 122 4.63 15.12 -2.42
C ARG A 122 4.01 13.80 -1.96
N CYS A 123 4.52 12.68 -2.46
CA CYS A 123 4.08 11.35 -2.05
C CYS A 123 4.51 11.03 -0.61
N GLY A 124 5.75 11.39 -0.26
CA GLY A 124 6.30 11.20 1.08
C GLY A 124 5.50 11.94 2.14
N ALA A 125 5.20 13.22 1.90
CA ALA A 125 4.45 14.07 2.84
C ALA A 125 3.02 13.56 3.09
N ARG A 126 2.37 12.95 2.09
CA ARG A 126 1.02 12.36 2.24
C ARG A 126 1.01 11.00 2.94
N LYS A 127 2.14 10.28 2.97
CA LYS A 127 2.21 8.97 3.61
C LYS A 127 2.38 9.13 5.12
N CYS A 128 1.27 9.21 5.84
CA CYS A 128 1.29 8.99 7.29
C CYS A 128 1.66 7.53 7.56
N LYS A 129 2.88 7.28 8.05
CA LYS A 129 3.20 6.00 8.69
C LYS A 129 2.36 5.93 9.96
N LYS A 130 1.20 5.28 9.91
CA LYS A 130 0.48 4.92 11.13
C LYS A 130 1.31 3.85 11.82
N SER A 131 2.18 4.26 12.73
CA SER A 131 2.75 3.34 13.72
C SER A 131 1.55 2.80 14.50
N LYS A 132 1.24 1.52 14.29
CA LYS A 132 0.26 0.85 15.13
C LYS A 132 1.02 0.47 16.40
N ALA A 133 0.60 1.01 17.55
CA ALA A 133 1.08 0.51 18.83
C ALA A 133 0.80 -1.01 18.90
N PRO A 134 1.69 -1.80 19.55
CA PRO A 134 1.40 -3.20 19.81
C PRO A 134 0.06 -3.36 20.53
N ILE A 135 -0.71 -4.39 20.16
CA ILE A 135 -1.89 -4.77 20.93
C ILE A 135 -1.39 -5.37 22.24
N ILE A 136 -1.80 -4.78 23.37
CA ILE A 136 -1.44 -5.25 24.72
C ILE A 136 -2.65 -5.96 25.30
N CYS A 137 -2.46 -7.16 25.85
CA CYS A 137 -3.51 -7.87 26.58
C CYS A 137 -3.75 -7.18 27.93
N ILE A 138 -5.02 -6.94 28.25
CA ILE A 138 -5.43 -6.46 29.57
C ILE A 138 -5.67 -7.70 30.44
N GLU A 139 -4.74 -7.98 31.35
CA GLU A 139 -4.84 -9.13 32.25
C GLU A 139 -5.74 -8.83 33.46
N ALA A 140 -6.41 -9.86 33.98
CA ALA A 140 -7.08 -9.84 35.28
C ALA A 140 -6.65 -11.10 36.04
N GLY A 141 -6.31 -10.97 37.32
CA GLY A 141 -5.79 -12.04 38.17
C GLY A 141 -6.83 -12.67 39.11
N TYR A 142 -8.00 -12.05 39.28
CA TYR A 142 -9.10 -12.59 40.08
C TYR A 142 -10.46 -12.06 39.61
N PRO A 143 -11.58 -12.75 39.92
CA PRO A 143 -12.92 -12.32 39.54
C PRO A 143 -13.22 -10.88 39.96
N LEU A 144 -13.87 -10.13 39.07
CA LEU A 144 -14.30 -8.75 39.29
C LEU A 144 -13.16 -7.74 39.50
N GLN A 145 -11.89 -8.12 39.32
CA GLN A 145 -10.77 -7.17 39.37
C GLN A 145 -10.89 -6.09 38.30
N ARG A 146 -11.35 -6.48 37.10
CA ARG A 146 -11.53 -5.60 35.95
C ARG A 146 -12.78 -6.02 35.19
N VAL A 147 -13.67 -5.05 34.97
CA VAL A 147 -14.86 -5.25 34.16
C VAL A 147 -14.82 -4.32 32.95
N GLY A 148 -15.22 -4.84 31.79
CA GLY A 148 -15.49 -4.04 30.60
C GLY A 148 -16.95 -3.67 30.59
N ILE A 149 -17.23 -2.39 30.36
CA ILE A 149 -18.59 -1.89 30.20
C ILE A 149 -18.71 -1.34 28.79
N ASP A 150 -19.72 -1.79 28.06
CA ASP A 150 -20.01 -1.33 26.71
C ASP A 150 -21.52 -1.18 26.50
N PHE A 151 -21.90 -0.37 25.52
CA PHE A 151 -23.28 -0.18 25.12
C PHE A 151 -23.50 -0.74 23.71
N LEU A 152 -24.54 -1.55 23.58
CA LEU A 152 -25.05 -1.97 22.28
C LEU A 152 -26.28 -1.13 21.92
N GLY A 153 -26.33 -0.67 20.67
CA GLY A 153 -27.47 0.04 20.11
C GLY A 153 -27.09 1.29 19.29
N PRO A 154 -28.06 2.14 18.95
CA PRO A 154 -29.48 2.03 19.30
C PRO A 154 -30.20 0.89 18.55
N PHE A 155 -31.08 0.17 19.27
CA PHE A 155 -32.00 -0.82 18.73
C PHE A 155 -33.39 -0.21 18.48
N PRO A 156 -34.29 -0.90 17.75
CA PRO A 156 -35.71 -0.56 17.74
C PRO A 156 -36.24 -0.44 19.18
N GLN A 157 -37.06 0.58 19.41
CA GLN A 157 -37.57 0.89 20.73
C GLN A 157 -38.54 -0.21 21.19
N SER A 158 -38.32 -0.73 22.40
CA SER A 158 -39.27 -1.63 23.06
C SER A 158 -40.54 -0.87 23.50
N GLU A 159 -41.59 -1.60 23.88
CA GLU A 159 -42.80 -1.00 24.47
C GLU A 159 -42.48 -0.13 25.71
N ASP A 160 -41.52 -0.56 26.54
CA ASP A 160 -41.03 0.20 27.71
C ASP A 160 -40.15 1.44 27.38
N GLY A 161 -39.94 1.73 26.09
CA GLY A 161 -39.09 2.82 25.63
C GLY A 161 -37.58 2.55 25.67
N LYS A 162 -37.13 1.32 25.97
CA LYS A 162 -35.70 0.95 26.01
C LYS A 162 -35.17 0.75 24.60
N ARG A 163 -33.92 1.18 24.36
CA ARG A 163 -33.29 1.15 23.03
C ARG A 163 -31.80 0.83 23.05
N TYR A 164 -31.22 0.65 24.23
CA TYR A 164 -29.82 0.30 24.42
C TYR A 164 -29.71 -0.93 25.31
N VAL A 165 -28.60 -1.63 25.22
CA VAL A 165 -28.23 -2.70 26.15
C VAL A 165 -26.86 -2.38 26.73
N LEU A 166 -26.80 -2.19 28.04
CA LEU A 166 -25.55 -2.06 28.79
C LEU A 166 -25.01 -3.46 29.05
N VAL A 167 -23.81 -3.75 28.55
CA VAL A 167 -23.12 -5.03 28.73
C VAL A 167 -21.95 -4.83 29.67
N ILE A 168 -21.87 -5.67 30.70
CA ILE A 168 -20.81 -5.65 31.71
C ILE A 168 -20.17 -7.03 31.73
N SER A 169 -18.89 -7.11 31.38
CA SER A 169 -18.15 -8.38 31.31
C SER A 169 -16.94 -8.38 32.23
N ASP A 170 -16.84 -9.37 33.11
CA ASP A 170 -15.64 -9.60 33.92
C ASP A 170 -14.50 -10.16 33.07
N TYR A 171 -13.32 -9.55 33.17
CA TYR A 171 -12.17 -9.94 32.36
C TYR A 171 -11.57 -11.27 32.79
N PHE A 172 -11.75 -11.66 34.06
CA PHE A 172 -11.21 -12.93 34.58
C PHE A 172 -12.13 -14.10 34.26
N THR A 173 -13.35 -14.10 34.79
CA THR A 173 -14.31 -15.22 34.63
C THR A 173 -14.99 -15.27 33.27
N LYS A 174 -14.96 -14.16 32.50
CA LYS A 174 -15.78 -13.94 31.30
C LYS A 174 -17.29 -13.93 31.57
N TRP A 175 -17.71 -13.90 32.84
CA TRP A 175 -19.10 -13.68 33.21
C TRP A 175 -19.58 -12.35 32.66
N THR A 176 -20.78 -12.34 32.05
CA THR A 176 -21.33 -11.17 31.37
C THR A 176 -22.78 -10.97 31.76
N GLU A 177 -23.10 -9.74 32.15
CA GLU A 177 -24.47 -9.30 32.44
C GLU A 177 -24.90 -8.23 31.44
N ALA A 178 -26.17 -8.25 31.07
CA ALA A 178 -26.74 -7.34 30.08
C ALA A 178 -28.03 -6.72 30.60
N TYR A 179 -28.14 -5.40 30.48
CA TYR A 179 -29.26 -4.63 31.01
C TYR A 179 -29.86 -3.71 29.95
N ALA A 180 -31.15 -3.87 29.67
CA ALA A 180 -31.86 -3.00 28.73
C ALA A 180 -32.14 -1.62 29.33
N CYS A 181 -31.74 -0.56 28.61
CA CYS A 181 -31.76 0.82 29.08
C CYS A 181 -32.30 1.80 28.01
N ARG A 182 -32.81 2.95 28.47
CA ARG A 182 -33.41 3.99 27.62
C ARG A 182 -32.37 4.98 27.07
N THR A 183 -31.28 5.19 27.82
CA THR A 183 -30.23 6.18 27.55
C THR A 183 -28.85 5.59 27.83
N MET A 184 -27.80 6.19 27.26
CA MET A 184 -26.38 5.90 27.56
C MET A 184 -25.76 6.97 28.49
N GLU A 185 -26.58 7.82 29.09
CA GLU A 185 -26.13 8.88 29.99
C GLU A 185 -25.49 8.31 31.27
N ALA A 186 -24.46 9.02 31.74
CA ALA A 186 -23.63 8.57 32.86
C ALA A 186 -24.43 8.37 34.15
N GLU A 187 -25.39 9.25 34.45
CA GLU A 187 -26.21 9.19 35.65
C GLU A 187 -27.10 7.94 35.68
N ALA A 188 -27.87 7.70 34.63
CA ALA A 188 -28.69 6.49 34.49
C ALA A 188 -27.85 5.20 34.48
N THR A 189 -26.64 5.25 33.90
CA THR A 189 -25.70 4.12 33.92
C THR A 189 -25.21 3.85 35.35
N ALA A 190 -24.86 4.88 36.10
CA ALA A 190 -24.42 4.76 37.49
C ALA A 190 -25.54 4.20 38.39
N GLU A 191 -26.76 4.69 38.26
CA GLU A 191 -27.93 4.17 39.00
C GLU A 191 -28.16 2.69 38.70
N LEU A 192 -28.09 2.29 37.44
CA LEU A 192 -28.25 0.89 37.03
C LEU A 192 -27.15 0.01 37.61
N LEU A 193 -25.89 0.46 37.57
CA LEU A 193 -24.77 -0.26 38.18
C LEU A 193 -24.96 -0.45 39.68
N MET A 194 -25.32 0.63 40.40
CA MET A 194 -25.49 0.61 41.86
C MET A 194 -26.70 -0.25 42.28
N SER A 195 -27.79 -0.21 41.52
CA SER A 195 -29.05 -0.89 41.89
C SER A 195 -29.18 -2.31 41.38
N ARG A 196 -28.48 -2.68 40.29
CA ARG A 196 -28.64 -3.99 39.64
C ARG A 196 -27.37 -4.83 39.67
N PHE A 197 -26.24 -4.27 39.23
CA PHE A 197 -25.00 -5.02 39.06
C PHE A 197 -24.24 -5.25 40.37
N LEU A 198 -24.08 -4.22 41.21
CA LEU A 198 -23.36 -4.32 42.48
C LEU A 198 -24.05 -5.14 43.58
N PRO A 199 -25.39 -5.27 43.62
CA PRO A 199 -26.02 -6.18 44.58
C PRO A 199 -25.87 -7.66 44.21
N SER A 200 -25.79 -7.99 42.91
CA SER A 200 -25.63 -9.36 42.42
C SER A 200 -24.15 -9.80 42.36
N SER A 201 -23.23 -8.84 42.23
CA SER A 201 -21.80 -9.05 42.11
C SER A 201 -21.13 -8.42 43.32
N VAL A 202 -20.31 -9.13 44.11
CA VAL A 202 -19.60 -8.53 45.27
C VAL A 202 -18.16 -8.15 44.88
N PRO A 203 -17.89 -6.97 44.26
CA PRO A 203 -16.53 -6.56 43.95
C PRO A 203 -15.84 -5.97 45.19
N LEU A 204 -14.60 -6.41 45.46
CA LEU A 204 -13.74 -5.77 46.46
C LEU A 204 -13.15 -4.45 45.97
N ILE A 205 -12.94 -4.26 44.65
CA ILE A 205 -12.51 -3.00 44.01
C ILE A 205 -13.01 -2.99 42.55
N LEU A 206 -13.75 -1.95 42.14
CA LEU A 206 -14.28 -1.82 40.78
C LEU A 206 -13.46 -0.78 39.98
N PHE A 207 -12.60 -1.22 39.07
CA PHE A 207 -12.01 -0.35 38.05
C PHE A 207 -12.91 -0.35 36.81
N ILE A 208 -13.69 0.71 36.62
CA ILE A 208 -14.54 0.89 35.44
C ILE A 208 -13.74 1.58 34.33
N LEU A 209 -13.44 0.87 33.24
CA LEU A 209 -13.00 1.48 31.99
C LEU A 209 -14.22 1.77 31.12
N ILE A 210 -14.81 2.97 31.26
CA ILE A 210 -15.87 3.42 30.36
C ILE A 210 -15.21 3.90 29.07
N LYS A 211 -15.29 3.08 28.01
CA LYS A 211 -14.90 3.54 26.67
C LYS A 211 -16.09 4.26 26.05
N VAL A 212 -16.22 5.56 26.30
CA VAL A 212 -17.20 6.40 25.58
C VAL A 212 -16.69 6.60 24.14
N GLU A 213 -17.05 5.68 23.26
CA GLU A 213 -16.80 5.81 21.82
C GLU A 213 -17.79 6.85 21.28
N ARG A 214 -17.42 8.14 21.32
CA ARG A 214 -18.22 9.21 20.72
C ARG A 214 -18.43 8.89 19.25
N SER A 215 -19.66 8.56 18.86
CA SER A 215 -20.06 8.46 17.48
C SER A 215 -19.75 9.79 16.79
N ARG A 216 -18.99 9.74 15.69
CA ARG A 216 -18.79 10.92 14.85
C ARG A 216 -20.15 11.25 14.22
N PRO A 217 -20.62 12.50 14.24
CA PRO A 217 -21.77 12.88 13.44
C PRO A 217 -21.44 12.65 11.96
N ALA A 218 -22.43 12.12 11.24
CA ALA A 218 -22.38 11.88 9.80
C ALA A 218 -22.23 13.18 9.00
#